data_AF-A0A6C0J6A8-F1
#
_entry.id   AF-A0A6C0J6A8-F1
#
_cell.length_a   1.000
_cell.length_b   1.000
_cell.length_c   1.000
_cell.angle_alpha   90.00
_cell.angle_beta   90.00
_cell.angle_gamma   90.00
#
_symmetry.space_group_name_H-M   'P 1'
#
loop_
_entity.id
_entity.type
_entity.pdbx_description
1 polymer ?
#
loop_
_entity_poly.entity_id
_entity_poly.type
_entity_poly.pdbx_seq_one_letter_code
_entity_poly.pdbx_strand_id
1 'polypeptide(L)'
;MSSKDETEPVIEKTTDVVAVDEKGCFDSLKETVGDQDFKQKMGMYISFITEFYRALMGSFLVLFVPQKCGDHICAMSDNISTGDNLKDSAFSFNIIVFVLFLHMYFAEIRRETKMIDYLHINPELPRDNDAVGEALVRLPQEKRECIWFWDKYYARSGKLAMVGYLVNMVLSGLVIFDNYLDDKTLTVFITNGLFMALKLNDTQTTTNTDKNIFLSAYLTRRIQYNDVDPDKMIDADKVIELVDNEETDGLKTDNQV
;
A
#
# COMPACT_ATOMS: atom_id res chain seq x y z
N MET A 1 -25.50 78.64 21.03
CA MET A 1 -26.90 78.50 21.46
C MET A 1 -27.76 78.42 20.23
N SER A 2 -28.40 77.25 19.97
CA SER A 2 -29.36 76.97 18.89
C SER A 2 -28.86 77.13 17.45
N SER A 3 -29.32 76.42 16.41
CA SER A 3 -30.19 75.25 16.20
C SER A 3 -30.37 75.16 14.66
N LYS A 4 -30.25 73.95 14.06
CA LYS A 4 -30.88 73.46 12.80
C LYS A 4 -30.58 74.21 11.47
N ASP A 5 -30.63 73.66 10.25
CA ASP A 5 -31.12 72.39 9.69
C ASP A 5 -30.52 72.13 8.28
N GLU A 6 -30.59 70.86 7.83
CA GLU A 6 -30.62 70.32 6.45
C GLU A 6 -29.49 70.65 5.42
N THR A 7 -28.87 69.71 4.69
CA THR A 7 -29.45 68.68 3.77
C THR A 7 -28.46 67.52 3.44
N GLU A 8 -28.97 66.27 3.47
CA GLU A 8 -28.70 65.04 2.65
C GLU A 8 -27.26 64.59 2.25
N PRO A 9 -26.94 63.26 2.14
CA PRO A 9 -27.69 62.34 1.27
C PRO A 9 -27.70 60.81 1.58
N VAL A 10 -28.67 60.17 0.91
CA VAL A 10 -28.63 58.85 0.23
C VAL A 10 -28.67 57.56 1.04
N ILE A 11 -29.77 56.86 0.80
CA ILE A 11 -30.14 55.49 1.13
C ILE A 11 -29.22 54.52 0.37
N GLU A 12 -28.52 53.64 1.08
CA GLU A 12 -27.94 52.43 0.50
C GLU A 12 -28.57 51.19 1.17
N LYS A 13 -29.26 50.41 0.35
CA LYS A 13 -29.98 49.18 0.74
C LYS A 13 -28.99 48.10 1.18
N THR A 14 -29.21 47.58 2.37
CA THR A 14 -28.65 46.33 2.87
C THR A 14 -28.94 45.21 1.88
N THR A 15 -27.90 44.62 1.30
CA THR A 15 -27.97 43.32 0.64
C THR A 15 -27.18 42.36 1.52
N ASP A 16 -27.88 41.47 2.21
CA ASP A 16 -27.29 40.39 2.99
C ASP A 16 -26.56 39.45 2.03
N VAL A 17 -25.25 39.62 1.91
CA VAL A 17 -24.39 38.62 1.27
C VAL A 17 -24.05 37.60 2.35
N VAL A 18 -24.77 36.48 2.33
CA VAL A 18 -24.37 35.26 3.05
C VAL A 18 -22.98 34.87 2.57
N ALA A 19 -21.96 35.16 3.38
CA ALA A 19 -20.62 34.68 3.17
C ALA A 19 -20.63 33.15 3.33
N VAL A 20 -20.56 32.43 2.22
CA VAL A 20 -20.29 30.99 2.23
C VAL A 20 -18.86 30.82 2.75
N ASP A 21 -18.76 30.14 3.88
CA ASP A 21 -17.53 29.92 4.63
C ASP A 21 -16.52 29.06 3.85
N GLU A 22 -15.59 29.73 3.16
CA GLU A 22 -14.47 29.12 2.46
C GLU A 22 -13.39 28.58 3.44
N LYS A 23 -13.47 28.93 4.74
CA LYS A 23 -12.48 28.51 5.75
C LYS A 23 -12.74 27.12 6.30
N GLY A 24 -14.00 26.69 6.42
CA GLY A 24 -14.35 25.35 6.92
C GLY A 24 -13.76 24.20 6.09
N CYS A 25 -13.64 24.37 4.76
CA CYS A 25 -13.05 23.36 3.87
C CYS A 25 -11.53 23.28 4.03
N PHE A 26 -10.83 24.41 4.11
CA PHE A 26 -9.38 24.46 4.29
C PHE A 26 -8.95 24.04 5.69
N ASP A 27 -9.71 24.37 6.73
CA ASP A 27 -9.42 23.95 8.09
C ASP A 27 -9.72 22.45 8.29
N SER A 28 -10.80 21.92 7.72
CA SER A 28 -11.05 20.47 7.66
C SER A 28 -9.98 19.74 6.86
N LEU A 29 -9.50 20.32 5.75
CA LEU A 29 -8.37 19.78 4.99
C LEU A 29 -7.08 19.82 5.81
N LYS A 30 -6.84 20.88 6.60
CA LYS A 30 -5.62 21.03 7.41
C LYS A 30 -5.60 20.12 8.64
N GLU A 31 -6.78 19.88 9.24
CA GLU A 31 -6.96 18.90 10.32
C GLU A 31 -6.83 17.47 9.80
N THR A 32 -7.46 17.16 8.65
CA THR A 32 -7.32 15.85 7.98
C THR A 32 -5.90 15.61 7.45
N VAL A 33 -5.21 16.64 6.96
CA VAL A 33 -3.79 16.58 6.55
C VAL A 33 -2.86 16.50 7.75
N GLY A 34 -3.31 16.87 8.94
CA GLY A 34 -2.56 16.79 10.20
C GLY A 34 -2.45 15.37 10.75
N ASP A 35 -3.48 14.56 10.49
CA ASP A 35 -3.62 13.19 10.94
C ASP A 35 -2.49 12.27 10.45
N GLN A 36 -2.02 11.40 11.35
CA GLN A 36 -0.90 10.49 11.08
C GLN A 36 -1.26 9.52 9.95
N ASP A 37 -2.49 9.03 9.95
CA ASP A 37 -2.95 8.03 8.98
C ASP A 37 -3.05 8.61 7.58
N PHE A 38 -3.53 9.86 7.44
CA PHE A 38 -3.59 10.52 6.15
C PHE A 38 -2.20 10.73 5.54
N LYS A 39 -1.24 11.21 6.34
CA LYS A 39 0.15 11.39 5.87
C LYS A 39 0.78 10.07 5.44
N GLN A 40 0.57 9.00 6.22
CA GLN A 40 1.09 7.67 5.90
C GLN A 40 0.43 7.09 4.64
N LYS A 41 -0.90 7.19 4.51
CA LYS A 41 -1.63 6.74 3.32
C LYS A 41 -1.21 7.50 2.06
N MET A 42 -1.08 8.82 2.14
CA MET A 42 -0.63 9.63 1.00
C MET A 42 0.80 9.28 0.58
N GLY A 43 1.71 9.13 1.55
CA GLY A 43 3.09 8.68 1.29
C GLY A 43 3.14 7.29 0.63
N MET A 44 2.34 6.35 1.13
CA MET A 44 2.16 5.02 0.53
C MET A 44 1.74 5.11 -0.94
N TYR A 45 0.68 5.87 -1.27
CA TYR A 45 0.19 5.96 -2.65
C TYR A 45 1.22 6.58 -3.61
N ILE A 46 1.96 7.61 -3.16
CA ILE A 46 3.03 8.21 -3.98
C ILE A 46 4.13 7.19 -4.27
N SER A 47 4.62 6.50 -3.23
CA SER A 47 5.63 5.46 -3.38
C SER A 47 5.14 4.34 -4.29
N PHE A 48 3.90 3.88 -4.11
CA PHE A 48 3.27 2.86 -4.95
C PHE A 48 3.28 3.22 -6.44
N ILE A 49 2.96 4.46 -6.82
CA ILE A 49 2.98 4.89 -8.23
C ILE A 49 4.37 4.69 -8.87
N THR A 50 5.43 5.05 -8.14
CA THR A 50 6.81 4.90 -8.64
C THR A 50 7.21 3.44 -8.78
N GLU A 51 6.76 2.59 -7.86
CA GLU A 51 7.02 1.15 -7.91
C GLU A 51 6.20 0.46 -8.98
N PHE A 52 4.94 0.86 -9.18
CA PHE A 52 4.08 0.38 -10.24
C PHE A 52 4.68 0.64 -11.63
N TYR A 53 5.19 1.86 -11.85
CA TYR A 53 5.90 2.17 -13.10
C TYR A 53 7.07 1.23 -13.34
N ARG A 54 7.89 0.98 -12.29
CA ARG A 54 9.02 0.05 -12.38
C ARG A 54 8.56 -1.37 -12.66
N ALA A 55 7.48 -1.83 -12.03
CA ALA A 55 6.93 -3.17 -12.24
C ALA A 55 6.37 -3.35 -13.66
N LEU A 56 5.73 -2.33 -14.21
CA LEU A 56 5.29 -2.31 -15.60
C LEU A 56 6.48 -2.43 -16.56
N MET A 57 7.50 -1.58 -16.40
CA MET A 57 8.70 -1.64 -17.25
C MET A 57 9.48 -2.95 -17.07
N GLY A 58 9.57 -3.42 -15.84
CA GLY A 58 10.33 -4.61 -15.47
C GLY A 58 9.67 -5.93 -15.86
N SER A 59 8.34 -6.00 -15.93
CA SER A 59 7.60 -7.20 -16.34
C SER A 59 7.55 -7.39 -17.85
N PHE A 60 7.41 -6.30 -18.61
CA PHE A 60 7.36 -6.29 -20.08
C PHE A 60 8.74 -6.12 -20.72
N LEU A 61 9.70 -6.97 -20.35
CA LEU A 61 11.08 -6.91 -20.84
C LEU A 61 11.15 -7.01 -22.36
N VAL A 62 10.36 -7.87 -23.00
CA VAL A 62 10.36 -8.03 -24.47
C VAL A 62 9.88 -6.75 -25.17
N LEU A 63 8.97 -6.00 -24.55
CA LEU A 63 8.41 -4.79 -25.15
C LEU A 63 9.29 -3.55 -24.94
N PHE A 64 9.87 -3.39 -23.74
CA PHE A 64 10.59 -2.18 -23.35
C PHE A 64 12.11 -2.24 -23.54
N VAL A 65 12.69 -3.42 -23.67
CA VAL A 65 14.12 -3.56 -23.98
C VAL A 65 14.30 -3.39 -25.50
N PRO A 66 15.20 -2.51 -25.96
CA PRO A 66 15.43 -2.30 -27.38
C PRO A 66 15.99 -3.57 -28.03
N GLN A 67 15.42 -3.96 -29.16
CA GLN A 67 15.77 -5.15 -29.93
C GLN A 67 15.98 -4.80 -31.40
N LYS A 68 16.70 -5.67 -32.12
CA LYS A 68 16.94 -5.56 -33.54
C LYS A 68 15.91 -6.36 -34.33
N CYS A 69 15.30 -5.73 -35.34
CA CYS A 69 14.37 -6.36 -36.28
C CYS A 69 14.98 -6.24 -37.69
N GLY A 70 15.75 -7.25 -38.13
CA GLY A 70 16.48 -7.16 -39.41
C GLY A 70 17.46 -5.97 -39.38
N ASP A 71 17.29 -4.99 -40.27
CA ASP A 71 18.18 -3.83 -40.36
C ASP A 71 17.70 -2.57 -39.59
N HIS A 72 16.59 -2.65 -38.84
CA HIS A 72 16.06 -1.54 -38.05
C HIS A 72 15.86 -1.92 -36.57
N ILE A 73 15.62 -0.92 -35.74
CA ILE A 73 15.25 -1.10 -34.34
C ILE A 73 13.75 -1.43 -34.29
N CYS A 74 13.36 -2.49 -33.58
CA CYS A 74 11.95 -2.88 -33.46
C CYS A 74 11.15 -1.75 -32.81
N ALA A 75 10.00 -1.38 -33.41
CA ALA A 75 8.99 -0.61 -32.69
C ALA A 75 8.30 -1.49 -31.64
N MET A 76 7.61 -0.87 -30.66
CA MET A 76 6.86 -1.64 -29.65
C MET A 76 5.81 -2.56 -30.28
N SER A 77 5.19 -2.16 -31.39
CA SER A 77 4.25 -2.98 -32.15
C SER A 77 4.91 -4.19 -32.80
N ASP A 78 6.18 -4.07 -33.19
CA ASP A 78 6.91 -5.13 -33.88
C ASP A 78 7.35 -6.23 -32.92
N ASN A 79 7.32 -5.95 -31.61
CA ASN A 79 7.52 -6.94 -30.55
C ASN A 79 6.22 -7.62 -30.13
N ILE A 80 5.07 -7.20 -30.67
CA ILE A 80 3.74 -7.75 -30.35
C ILE A 80 3.29 -8.66 -31.50
N SER A 81 3.18 -9.96 -31.25
CA SER A 81 2.67 -10.96 -32.21
C SER A 81 3.50 -11.03 -33.49
N THR A 82 4.74 -11.52 -33.36
CA THR A 82 5.69 -11.66 -34.49
C THR A 82 5.46 -12.91 -35.33
N GLY A 83 4.59 -13.83 -34.89
CA GLY A 83 4.42 -15.15 -35.51
C GLY A 83 5.55 -16.12 -35.18
N ASP A 84 6.55 -15.66 -34.40
CA ASP A 84 7.55 -16.51 -33.78
C ASP A 84 7.02 -17.02 -32.44
N ASN A 85 6.88 -18.34 -32.34
CA ASN A 85 6.38 -19.01 -31.14
C ASN A 85 7.17 -18.64 -29.88
N LEU A 86 8.49 -18.38 -30.00
CA LEU A 86 9.31 -18.04 -28.84
C LEU A 86 9.04 -16.62 -28.34
N LYS A 87 8.99 -15.64 -29.25
CA LYS A 87 8.68 -14.24 -28.93
C LYS A 87 7.27 -14.09 -28.38
N ASP A 88 6.30 -14.72 -29.03
CA ASP A 88 4.89 -14.64 -28.65
C ASP A 88 4.63 -15.32 -27.30
N SER A 89 5.32 -16.43 -27.02
CA SER A 89 5.30 -17.07 -25.70
C SER A 89 5.96 -16.22 -24.61
N ALA A 90 7.10 -15.58 -24.89
CA ALA A 90 7.78 -14.73 -23.92
C ALA A 90 6.94 -13.48 -23.58
N PHE A 91 6.32 -12.86 -24.59
CA PHE A 91 5.40 -11.75 -24.39
C PHE A 91 4.16 -12.15 -23.58
N SER A 92 3.59 -13.33 -23.86
CA SER A 92 2.48 -13.87 -23.07
C SER A 92 2.89 -14.07 -21.60
N PHE A 93 4.11 -14.51 -21.35
CA PHE A 93 4.64 -14.68 -20.00
C PHE A 93 4.90 -13.33 -19.30
N ASN A 94 5.33 -12.29 -20.02
CA ASN A 94 5.43 -10.92 -19.50
C ASN A 94 4.07 -10.45 -18.95
N ILE A 95 2.97 -10.70 -19.66
CA ILE A 95 1.61 -10.35 -19.21
C ILE A 95 1.27 -11.10 -17.91
N ILE A 96 1.54 -12.41 -17.85
CA ILE A 96 1.27 -13.23 -16.65
C ILE A 96 2.02 -12.66 -15.44
N VAL A 97 3.29 -12.33 -15.62
CA VAL A 97 4.14 -11.80 -14.55
C VAL A 97 3.70 -10.41 -14.12
N PHE A 98 3.25 -9.57 -15.06
CA PHE A 98 2.65 -8.28 -14.73
C PHE A 98 1.41 -8.46 -13.85
N VAL A 99 0.51 -9.39 -14.19
CA VAL A 99 -0.67 -9.70 -13.36
C VAL A 99 -0.26 -10.22 -11.97
N LEU A 100 0.79 -11.04 -11.87
CA LEU A 100 1.33 -11.46 -10.57
C LEU A 100 1.83 -10.27 -9.73
N PHE A 101 2.52 -9.31 -10.34
CA PHE A 101 2.91 -8.08 -9.64
C PHE A 101 1.70 -7.25 -9.21
N LEU A 102 0.67 -7.07 -10.06
CA LEU A 102 -0.56 -6.37 -9.67
C LEU A 102 -1.21 -7.04 -8.45
N HIS A 103 -1.27 -8.37 -8.45
CA HIS A 103 -1.81 -9.14 -7.34
C HIS A 103 -0.98 -8.99 -6.06
N MET A 104 0.36 -8.98 -6.17
CA MET A 104 1.27 -8.73 -5.05
C MET A 104 1.07 -7.32 -4.48
N TYR A 105 1.03 -6.29 -5.34
CA TYR A 105 0.81 -4.90 -4.92
C TYR A 105 -0.57 -4.68 -4.30
N PHE A 106 -1.61 -5.36 -4.80
CA PHE A 106 -2.92 -5.30 -4.18
C PHE A 106 -2.88 -5.83 -2.73
N ALA A 107 -2.18 -6.95 -2.51
CA ALA A 107 -1.97 -7.48 -1.15
C ALA A 107 -1.17 -6.51 -0.28
N GLU A 108 -0.15 -5.87 -0.83
CA GLU A 108 0.69 -4.87 -0.17
C GLU A 108 -0.12 -3.67 0.32
N ILE A 109 -0.92 -3.06 -0.55
CA ILE A 109 -1.76 -1.90 -0.21
C ILE A 109 -2.82 -2.29 0.82
N ARG A 110 -3.46 -3.46 0.68
CA ARG A 110 -4.45 -3.95 1.64
C ARG A 110 -3.84 -4.19 3.01
N ARG A 111 -2.66 -4.82 3.06
CA ARG A 111 -1.88 -5.03 4.28
C ARG A 111 -1.57 -3.69 4.94
N GLU A 112 -0.98 -2.75 4.21
CA GLU A 112 -0.53 -1.48 4.76
C GLU A 112 -1.71 -0.63 5.24
N THR A 113 -2.79 -0.55 4.47
CA THR A 113 -4.00 0.19 4.88
C THR A 113 -4.58 -0.39 6.18
N LYS A 114 -4.61 -1.72 6.31
CA LYS A 114 -5.08 -2.37 7.55
C LYS A 114 -4.14 -2.16 8.73
N MET A 115 -2.83 -2.07 8.50
CA MET A 115 -1.88 -1.75 9.55
C MET A 115 -2.01 -0.30 10.01
N ILE A 116 -2.13 0.65 9.08
CA ILE A 116 -2.37 2.06 9.39
C ILE A 116 -3.70 2.23 10.15
N ASP A 117 -4.79 1.60 9.68
CA ASP A 117 -6.12 1.75 10.28
C ASP A 117 -6.25 1.17 11.71
N TYR A 118 -5.34 0.29 12.13
CA TYR A 118 -5.46 -0.47 13.39
C TYR A 118 -4.27 -0.32 14.33
N LEU A 119 -3.12 0.16 13.85
CA LEU A 119 -1.87 0.21 14.60
C LEU A 119 -1.21 1.57 14.44
N HIS A 120 -0.58 2.04 15.52
CA HIS A 120 0.19 3.27 15.56
C HIS A 120 1.67 3.00 15.80
N ILE A 121 2.50 3.97 15.43
CA ILE A 121 3.94 3.99 15.70
C ILE A 121 4.16 4.84 16.95
N ASN A 122 4.49 4.21 18.07
CA ASN A 122 4.77 4.87 19.33
C ASN A 122 6.27 4.76 19.68
N PRO A 123 7.06 5.85 19.63
CA PRO A 123 8.49 5.81 19.95
C PRO A 123 8.82 5.42 21.39
N GLU A 124 7.84 5.53 22.31
CA GLU A 124 8.04 5.31 23.74
C GLU A 124 7.82 3.84 24.15
N LEU A 125 7.17 3.05 23.30
CA LEU A 125 6.91 1.64 23.55
C LEU A 125 8.00 0.74 22.95
N PRO A 126 8.31 -0.40 23.60
CA PRO A 126 9.28 -1.35 23.08
C PRO A 126 8.76 -2.03 21.80
N ARG A 127 9.67 -2.60 21.00
CA ARG A 127 9.43 -3.14 19.65
C ARG A 127 9.65 -4.65 19.53
N ASP A 128 9.90 -5.30 20.65
CA ASP A 128 10.07 -6.74 20.74
C ASP A 128 8.79 -7.50 20.40
N ASN A 129 8.94 -8.72 19.90
CA ASN A 129 7.82 -9.56 19.44
C ASN A 129 6.79 -9.82 20.55
N ASP A 130 7.24 -9.90 21.80
CA ASP A 130 6.40 -10.22 22.95
C ASP A 130 5.60 -8.99 23.39
N ALA A 131 6.24 -7.81 23.51
CA ALA A 131 5.52 -6.57 23.83
C ALA A 131 4.50 -6.14 22.76
N VAL A 132 4.85 -6.29 21.47
CA VAL A 132 3.87 -6.00 20.40
C VAL A 132 2.73 -7.03 20.43
N GLY A 133 3.03 -8.29 20.78
CA GLY A 133 2.01 -9.31 21.02
C GLY A 133 1.02 -8.92 22.11
N GLU A 134 1.52 -8.35 23.21
CA GLU A 134 0.71 -7.85 24.34
C GLU A 134 -0.14 -6.63 23.94
N ALA A 135 0.44 -5.67 23.19
CA ALA A 135 -0.31 -4.53 22.65
C ALA A 135 -1.48 -4.99 21.76
N LEU A 136 -1.25 -5.98 20.90
CA LEU A 136 -2.27 -6.57 20.03
C LEU A 136 -3.41 -7.30 20.76
N VAL A 137 -3.28 -7.61 22.06
CA VAL A 137 -4.40 -8.16 22.85
C VAL A 137 -5.51 -7.11 23.06
N ARG A 138 -5.18 -5.82 22.99
CA ARG A 138 -6.14 -4.71 23.10
C ARG A 138 -7.03 -4.56 21.86
N LEU A 139 -6.70 -5.24 20.75
CA LEU A 139 -7.53 -5.31 19.55
C LEU A 139 -8.51 -6.49 19.64
N PRO A 140 -9.74 -6.34 19.10
CA PRO A 140 -10.64 -7.46 18.87
C PRO A 140 -9.95 -8.59 18.10
N GLN A 141 -10.22 -9.84 18.48
CA GLN A 141 -9.58 -11.02 17.90
C GLN A 141 -9.71 -11.08 16.37
N GLU A 142 -10.89 -10.72 15.85
CA GLU A 142 -11.16 -10.67 14.40
C GLU A 142 -10.20 -9.73 13.65
N LYS A 143 -9.91 -8.55 14.20
CA LYS A 143 -9.01 -7.56 13.57
C LYS A 143 -7.56 -8.06 13.58
N ARG A 144 -7.13 -8.68 14.68
CA ARG A 144 -5.78 -9.25 14.82
C ARG A 144 -5.54 -10.39 13.83
N GLU A 145 -6.50 -11.30 13.69
CA GLU A 145 -6.43 -12.39 12.71
C GLU A 145 -6.39 -11.88 11.27
N CYS A 146 -7.14 -10.82 10.98
CA CYS A 146 -7.10 -10.14 9.68
C CYS A 146 -5.70 -9.60 9.35
N ILE A 147 -5.02 -8.95 10.30
CA ILE A 147 -3.64 -8.45 10.12
C ILE A 147 -2.68 -9.61 9.79
N TRP A 148 -2.72 -10.69 10.57
CA TRP A 148 -1.88 -11.87 10.33
C TRP A 148 -2.17 -12.57 9.01
N PHE A 149 -3.44 -12.59 8.59
CA PHE A 149 -3.85 -13.17 7.31
C PHE A 149 -3.25 -12.39 6.14
N TRP A 150 -3.41 -11.07 6.12
CA TRP A 150 -2.91 -10.21 5.04
C TRP A 150 -1.39 -10.18 4.98
N ASP A 151 -0.70 -10.22 6.13
CA ASP A 151 0.76 -10.28 6.17
C ASP A 151 1.29 -11.59 5.56
N LYS A 152 0.73 -12.75 5.96
CA LYS A 152 1.05 -14.05 5.35
C LYS A 152 0.66 -14.14 3.87
N TYR A 153 -0.46 -13.52 3.49
CA TYR A 153 -0.92 -13.49 2.11
C TYR A 153 0.06 -12.72 1.22
N TYR A 154 0.51 -11.55 1.67
CA TYR A 154 1.53 -10.76 1.00
C TYR A 154 2.88 -11.50 0.91
N ALA A 155 3.29 -12.21 1.97
CA ALA A 155 4.50 -13.03 1.94
C ALA A 155 4.44 -14.14 0.87
N ARG A 156 3.29 -14.81 0.74
CA ARG A 156 3.07 -15.87 -0.26
C ARG A 156 2.99 -15.31 -1.67
N SER A 157 2.27 -14.20 -1.87
CA SER A 157 2.16 -13.55 -3.18
C SER A 157 3.51 -13.01 -3.65
N GLY A 158 4.33 -12.46 -2.75
CA GLY A 158 5.70 -12.03 -3.04
C GLY A 158 6.62 -13.16 -3.49
N LYS A 159 6.58 -14.32 -2.80
CA LYS A 159 7.34 -15.52 -3.23
C LYS A 159 6.89 -16.03 -4.59
N LEU A 160 5.59 -16.03 -4.86
CA LEU A 160 5.04 -16.42 -6.16
C LEU A 160 5.50 -15.45 -7.27
N ALA A 161 5.42 -14.14 -7.02
CA ALA A 161 5.89 -13.12 -7.95
C ALA A 161 7.40 -13.22 -8.21
N MET A 162 8.19 -13.56 -7.19
CA MET A 162 9.64 -13.78 -7.33
C MET A 162 9.96 -14.95 -8.27
N VAL A 163 9.32 -16.10 -8.06
CA VAL A 163 9.51 -17.27 -8.94
C VAL A 163 9.03 -16.97 -10.36
N GLY A 164 7.85 -16.34 -10.50
CA GLY A 164 7.33 -15.91 -11.79
C GLY A 164 8.29 -14.96 -12.52
N TYR A 165 8.81 -13.95 -11.82
CA TYR A 165 9.74 -12.98 -12.40
C TYR A 165 11.06 -13.61 -12.85
N LEU A 166 11.60 -14.57 -12.09
CA LEU A 166 12.83 -15.27 -12.46
C LEU A 166 12.65 -16.03 -13.79
N VAL A 167 11.53 -16.73 -13.95
CA VAL A 167 11.20 -17.40 -15.22
C VAL A 167 11.02 -16.38 -16.35
N ASN A 168 10.40 -15.24 -16.06
CA ASN A 168 10.19 -14.15 -17.02
C ASN A 168 11.50 -13.60 -17.56
N MET A 169 12.44 -13.36 -16.65
CA MET A 169 13.75 -12.81 -16.97
C MET A 169 14.55 -13.77 -17.86
N VAL A 170 14.50 -15.07 -17.58
CA VAL A 170 15.15 -16.09 -18.44
C VAL A 170 14.50 -16.15 -19.82
N LEU A 171 13.18 -16.31 -19.90
CA LEU A 171 12.47 -16.42 -21.19
C LEU A 171 12.63 -15.16 -22.05
N SER A 172 12.51 -13.99 -21.43
CA SER A 172 12.70 -12.71 -22.11
C SER A 172 14.16 -12.52 -22.52
N GLY A 173 15.11 -12.94 -21.67
CA GLY A 173 16.54 -12.91 -21.97
C GLY A 173 16.86 -13.72 -23.22
N LEU A 174 16.35 -14.94 -23.36
CA LEU A 174 16.56 -15.77 -24.55
C LEU A 174 16.13 -15.06 -25.84
N VAL A 175 14.94 -14.44 -25.82
CA VAL A 175 14.40 -13.67 -26.97
C VAL A 175 15.25 -12.44 -27.27
N ILE A 176 15.59 -11.67 -26.24
CA ILE A 176 16.30 -10.39 -26.37
C ILE A 176 17.74 -10.61 -26.86
N PHE A 177 18.43 -11.64 -26.35
CA PHE A 177 19.81 -11.93 -26.76
C PHE A 177 19.91 -12.54 -28.15
N ASP A 178 18.89 -13.26 -28.61
CA ASP A 178 18.78 -13.69 -30.01
C ASP A 178 18.60 -12.48 -30.95
N ASN A 179 17.93 -11.42 -30.48
CA ASN A 179 17.65 -10.19 -31.22
C ASN A 179 18.47 -8.99 -30.70
N TYR A 180 19.71 -9.25 -30.29
CA TYR A 180 20.58 -8.25 -29.67
C TYR A 180 20.88 -7.09 -30.63
N LEU A 181 20.71 -5.85 -30.15
CA LEU A 181 20.96 -4.63 -30.93
C LEU A 181 22.34 -4.03 -30.61
N ASP A 182 22.52 -3.55 -29.38
CA ASP A 182 23.73 -2.87 -28.91
C ASP A 182 23.83 -2.93 -27.38
N ASP A 183 24.85 -2.30 -26.79
CA ASP A 183 25.08 -2.26 -25.34
C ASP A 183 23.93 -1.63 -24.53
N LYS A 184 23.03 -0.89 -25.20
CA LYS A 184 21.83 -0.35 -24.55
C LYS A 184 20.84 -1.47 -24.24
N THR A 185 20.71 -2.46 -25.12
CA THR A 185 19.89 -3.67 -24.87
C THR A 185 20.31 -4.33 -23.56
N LEU A 186 21.61 -4.57 -23.38
CA LEU A 186 22.16 -5.18 -22.17
C LEU A 186 21.93 -4.30 -20.94
N THR A 187 22.22 -3.00 -21.04
CA THR A 187 22.10 -2.05 -19.93
C THR A 187 20.65 -1.95 -19.45
N VAL A 188 19.69 -1.83 -20.37
CA VAL A 188 18.26 -1.73 -20.05
C VAL A 188 17.74 -3.05 -19.46
N PHE A 189 18.15 -4.20 -20.01
CA PHE A 189 17.77 -5.50 -19.47
C PHE A 189 18.27 -5.71 -18.03
N ILE A 190 19.56 -5.46 -17.78
CA ILE A 190 20.16 -5.60 -16.44
C ILE A 190 19.51 -4.62 -15.45
N THR A 191 19.32 -3.37 -15.84
CA THR A 191 18.76 -2.34 -14.94
C THR A 191 17.32 -2.67 -14.54
N ASN A 192 16.48 -3.11 -15.49
CA ASN A 192 15.11 -3.55 -15.18
C ASN A 192 15.13 -4.79 -14.27
N GLY A 193 16.00 -5.76 -14.55
CA GLY A 193 16.22 -6.93 -13.68
C GLY A 193 16.59 -6.54 -12.25
N LEU A 194 17.52 -5.60 -12.09
CA LEU A 194 17.98 -5.12 -10.79
C LEU A 194 16.87 -4.41 -10.00
N PHE A 195 16.10 -3.52 -10.63
CA PHE A 195 15.00 -2.84 -9.93
C PHE A 195 13.94 -3.81 -9.41
N MET A 196 13.62 -4.84 -10.19
CA MET A 196 12.66 -5.86 -9.76
C MET A 196 13.24 -6.77 -8.68
N ALA A 197 14.53 -7.14 -8.79
CA ALA A 197 15.21 -7.89 -7.74
C ALA A 197 15.23 -7.13 -6.41
N LEU A 198 15.48 -5.82 -6.43
CA LEU A 198 15.42 -4.98 -5.23
C LEU A 198 14.01 -4.95 -4.62
N LYS A 199 12.96 -4.72 -5.42
CA LYS A 199 11.57 -4.73 -4.92
C LYS A 199 11.17 -6.08 -4.30
N LEU A 200 11.52 -7.18 -4.94
CA LEU A 200 11.24 -8.53 -4.44
C LEU A 200 12.03 -8.84 -3.17
N ASN A 201 13.28 -8.36 -3.07
CA ASN A 201 14.09 -8.48 -1.86
C ASN A 201 13.51 -7.65 -0.70
N ASP A 202 13.03 -6.44 -0.96
CA ASP A 202 12.35 -5.61 0.04
C ASP A 202 11.06 -6.28 0.52
N THR A 203 10.30 -6.87 -0.39
CA THR A 203 9.11 -7.68 -0.06
C THR A 203 9.45 -8.84 0.87
N GLN A 204 10.51 -9.59 0.55
CA GLN A 204 10.94 -10.75 1.34
C GLN A 204 11.46 -10.33 2.72
N THR A 205 12.24 -9.26 2.80
CA THR A 205 12.79 -8.78 4.07
C THR A 205 11.77 -8.06 4.96
N THR A 206 10.66 -7.57 4.39
CA THR A 206 9.54 -6.97 5.13
C THR A 206 8.60 -8.02 5.73
N THR A 207 8.45 -9.16 5.04
CA THR A 207 7.49 -10.22 5.43
C THR A 207 8.12 -11.44 6.11
N ASN A 208 9.44 -11.61 5.99
CA ASN A 208 10.17 -12.70 6.65
C ASN A 208 10.65 -12.26 8.04
N THR A 209 9.69 -11.86 8.86
CA THR A 209 9.87 -11.41 10.23
C THR A 209 9.09 -12.32 11.18
N ASP A 210 9.33 -12.18 12.48
CA ASP A 210 8.56 -12.92 13.49
C ASP A 210 7.10 -12.47 13.51
N LYS A 211 6.23 -13.30 14.10
CA LYS A 211 4.76 -13.21 13.98
C LYS A 211 4.17 -11.83 14.31
N ASN A 212 4.75 -11.09 15.26
CA ASN A 212 4.24 -9.79 15.70
C ASN A 212 5.13 -8.61 15.25
N ILE A 213 6.07 -8.84 14.32
CA ILE A 213 6.93 -7.78 13.78
C ILE A 213 6.35 -7.31 12.45
N PHE A 214 5.57 -6.22 12.52
CA PHE A 214 4.95 -5.60 11.34
C PHE A 214 5.76 -4.39 10.89
N LEU A 215 6.61 -4.60 9.88
CA LEU A 215 7.35 -3.53 9.23
C LEU A 215 6.49 -2.85 8.16
N SER A 216 6.49 -1.53 8.11
CA SER A 216 5.90 -0.78 6.99
C SER A 216 6.65 -1.08 5.70
N ALA A 217 5.91 -1.28 4.61
CA ALA A 217 6.48 -1.46 3.27
C ALA A 217 6.85 -0.13 2.58
N TYR A 218 6.37 1.00 3.10
CA TYR A 218 6.42 2.31 2.43
C TYR A 218 7.18 3.40 3.18
N LEU A 219 7.43 3.23 4.49
CA LEU A 219 8.26 4.15 5.24
C LEU A 219 9.73 3.99 4.84
N THR A 220 10.40 5.11 4.52
CA THR A 220 11.81 5.16 4.09
C THR A 220 12.77 4.59 5.12
N ARG A 221 12.37 4.56 6.40
CA ARG A 221 13.00 3.75 7.43
C ARG A 221 12.05 2.59 7.74
N ARG A 222 12.60 1.39 7.90
CA ARG A 222 11.85 0.22 8.41
C ARG A 222 11.42 0.51 9.85
N ILE A 223 10.24 1.10 9.98
CA ILE A 223 9.63 1.40 11.27
C ILE A 223 8.54 0.36 11.48
N GLN A 224 8.53 -0.19 12.69
CA GLN A 224 7.60 -1.23 13.11
C GLN A 224 6.38 -0.58 13.78
N TYR A 225 5.20 -1.07 13.44
CA TYR A 225 3.98 -0.77 14.18
C TYR A 225 4.03 -1.49 15.54
N ASN A 226 3.89 -0.74 16.64
CA ASN A 226 4.09 -1.27 17.99
C ASN A 226 2.99 -0.90 19.00
N ASP A 227 2.02 -0.09 18.60
CA ASP A 227 0.86 0.24 19.43
C ASP A 227 -0.44 0.02 18.66
N VAL A 228 -1.55 -0.10 19.38
CA VAL A 228 -2.89 -0.17 18.79
C VAL A 228 -3.44 1.23 18.63
N ASP A 229 -4.10 1.50 17.50
CA ASP A 229 -4.83 2.76 17.30
C ASP A 229 -5.85 2.97 18.45
N PRO A 230 -5.73 4.06 19.24
CA PRO A 230 -6.65 4.38 20.34
C PRO A 230 -8.12 4.30 19.95
N ASP A 231 -8.47 4.66 18.71
CA ASP A 231 -9.85 4.70 18.22
C ASP A 231 -10.42 3.31 17.88
N LYS A 232 -9.59 2.26 17.99
CA LYS A 232 -9.94 0.89 17.59
C LYS A 232 -9.85 -0.12 18.72
N MET A 233 -9.44 0.33 19.91
CA MET A 233 -9.39 -0.48 21.12
C MET A 233 -10.79 -0.99 21.50
N ILE A 234 -10.86 -2.10 22.22
CA ILE A 234 -12.12 -2.59 22.78
C ILE A 234 -12.59 -1.57 23.84
N ASP A 235 -13.78 -0.99 23.67
CA ASP A 235 -14.40 -0.17 24.72
C ASP A 235 -14.46 -0.99 26.01
N ALA A 236 -13.85 -0.47 27.09
CA ALA A 236 -13.84 -1.12 28.39
C ALA A 236 -15.25 -1.48 28.90
N ASP A 237 -16.26 -0.74 28.44
CA ASP A 237 -17.66 -0.94 28.81
C ASP A 237 -18.29 -2.23 28.22
N LYS A 238 -17.76 -2.76 27.10
CA LYS A 238 -18.23 -4.04 26.53
C LYS A 238 -17.58 -5.27 27.16
N VAL A 239 -16.45 -5.09 27.84
CA VAL A 239 -15.77 -6.18 28.55
C VAL A 239 -16.54 -6.52 29.84
N ILE A 240 -17.11 -5.51 30.51
CA ILE A 240 -17.91 -5.72 31.73
C ILE A 240 -19.20 -6.49 31.41
N GLU A 241 -19.89 -6.20 30.31
CA GLU A 241 -21.08 -6.96 29.89
C GLU A 241 -20.79 -8.43 29.55
N LEU A 242 -19.59 -8.77 29.06
CA LEU A 242 -19.24 -10.17 28.76
C LEU A 242 -18.83 -10.95 30.02
N VAL A 243 -18.17 -10.29 30.98
CA VAL A 243 -17.77 -10.92 32.25
C VAL A 243 -18.99 -11.14 33.16
N ASP A 244 -19.93 -10.19 33.20
CA ASP A 244 -21.17 -10.34 34.00
C ASP A 244 -22.12 -11.40 33.42
N ASN A 245 -22.10 -11.62 32.10
CA ASN A 245 -22.91 -12.66 31.45
C ASN A 245 -22.32 -14.08 31.63
N GLU A 246 -21.01 -14.24 31.82
CA GLU A 246 -20.40 -15.55 32.12
C GLU A 246 -20.56 -15.94 33.61
N GLU A 247 -20.48 -14.99 34.55
CA GLU A 247 -20.70 -15.28 35.97
C GLU A 247 -22.18 -15.61 36.30
N THR A 248 -23.13 -15.04 35.55
CA THR A 248 -24.56 -15.30 35.77
C THR A 248 -25.05 -16.64 35.18
N ASP A 249 -24.33 -17.23 34.23
CA ASP A 249 -24.63 -18.54 33.66
C ASP A 249 -23.92 -19.69 34.40
N GLY A 250 -22.77 -19.42 35.03
CA GLY A 250 -22.04 -20.39 35.87
C GLY A 250 -22.70 -20.70 37.22
N LEU A 251 -23.62 -19.85 37.71
CA LEU A 251 -24.26 -20.04 39.02
C LEU A 251 -25.61 -20.80 38.96
N LYS A 252 -26.13 -21.10 37.76
CA LYS A 252 -27.45 -21.76 37.61
C LYS A 252 -27.38 -23.28 37.47
N THR A 253 -26.21 -23.88 37.28
CA THR A 253 -26.08 -25.33 37.06
C THR A 253 -25.92 -26.18 38.33
N ASP A 254 -25.73 -25.58 39.50
CA ASP A 254 -25.47 -26.32 40.76
C ASP A 254 -26.68 -26.44 41.71
N ASN A 255 -27.89 -26.06 41.27
CA ASN A 255 -29.09 -26.15 42.12
C ASN A 255 -30.32 -26.74 41.40
N GLN A 256 -30.20 -27.95 40.87
CA GLN A 256 -31.34 -28.86 40.72
C GLN A 256 -30.94 -30.29 41.10
N VAL A 257 -31.40 -30.67 42.30
CA VAL A 257 -31.59 -32.05 42.79
C VAL A 257 -32.60 -32.78 41.92
#